data_AF-A0A316E1B6-F1
#
_entry.id   AF-A0A316E1B6-F1
#
_cell.length_a   1.000
_cell.length_b   1.000
_cell.length_c   1.000
_cell.angle_alpha   90.00
_cell.angle_beta   90.00
_cell.angle_gamma   90.00
#
_symmetry.space_group_name_H-M   'P 1'
#
loop_
_entity.id
_entity.type
_entity.pdbx_description
1 polymer ?
#
loop_
_entity_poly.entity_id
_entity_poly.type
_entity_poly.pdbx_seq_one_letter_code
_entity_poly.pdbx_strand_id
1 'polypeptide(L)' 'MAILTLEIENKKLKFFKDLIQNFPFVRVQEDGFGEDTDKQVIENIKNGLEEMKQIEQGIKKSRPAREFLNEL' A
#
# COMPACT_ATOMS: atom_id res chain seq x y z
N MET A 1 -14.22 11.17 -23.51
CA MET A 1 -12.94 10.86 -22.86
C MET A 1 -12.28 9.74 -23.65
N ALA A 2 -10.97 9.78 -23.85
CA ALA A 2 -10.21 8.74 -24.53
C ALA A 2 -9.30 8.02 -23.51
N ILE A 3 -9.05 6.73 -23.71
CA ILE A 3 -8.18 5.92 -22.85
C ILE A 3 -6.87 5.69 -23.59
N LEU A 4 -5.76 5.94 -22.92
CA LEU A 4 -4.41 5.73 -23.42
C LEU A 4 -3.68 4.77 -22.48
N THR A 5 -3.19 3.65 -23.02
CA THR A 5 -2.37 2.68 -22.29
C THR A 5 -0.90 2.93 -22.62
N LEU A 6 -0.05 3.02 -21.59
CA LEU A 6 1.38 3.28 -21.72
C LEU A 6 2.16 2.14 -21.07
N GLU A 7 3.17 1.64 -21.78
CA GLU A 7 4.16 0.72 -21.22
C GLU A 7 5.37 1.53 -20.75
N ILE A 8 5.69 1.45 -19.45
CA ILE A 8 6.72 2.26 -18.82
C ILE A 8 7.58 1.36 -17.94
N GLU A 9 8.89 1.59 -17.93
CA GLU A 9 9.79 0.90 -17.01
C GLU A 9 9.36 1.13 -15.53
N ASN A 10 9.26 0.06 -14.73
CA ASN A 10 8.79 0.14 -13.33
C ASN A 10 9.50 1.20 -12.49
N LYS A 11 10.83 1.33 -12.63
CA LYS A 11 11.63 2.35 -11.90
C LYS A 11 11.27 3.80 -12.25
N LYS A 12 10.56 4.03 -13.35
CA LYS A 12 10.09 5.34 -13.83
C LYS A 12 8.61 5.58 -13.56
N LEU A 13 7.86 4.55 -13.14
CA LEU A 13 6.42 4.64 -12.94
C LEU A 13 6.03 5.74 -11.95
N LYS A 14 6.69 5.78 -10.76
CA LYS A 14 6.43 6.79 -9.74
C LYS A 14 6.63 8.22 -10.25
N PHE A 15 7.79 8.48 -10.84
CA PHE A 15 8.11 9.78 -11.44
C PHE A 15 7.09 10.19 -12.52
N PHE A 16 6.72 9.26 -13.40
CA PHE A 16 5.78 9.57 -14.48
C PHE A 16 4.36 9.83 -13.95
N LYS A 17 3.90 9.04 -12.97
CA LYS A 17 2.62 9.24 -12.29
C LYS A 17 2.58 10.61 -11.60
N ASP A 18 3.64 10.99 -10.89
CA ASP A 18 3.77 12.29 -10.23
C ASP A 18 3.75 13.46 -11.22
N LEU A 19 4.27 13.26 -12.43
CA LEU A 19 4.24 14.28 -13.48
C LEU A 19 2.82 14.47 -14.03
N ILE A 20 2.17 13.38 -14.46
CA ILE A 20 0.88 13.47 -15.16
C ILE A 20 -0.29 13.80 -14.23
N GLN A 21 -0.21 13.51 -12.93
CA GLN A 21 -1.26 13.86 -11.97
C GLN A 21 -1.45 15.38 -11.83
N ASN A 22 -0.44 16.18 -12.16
CA ASN A 22 -0.51 17.64 -12.11
C ASN A 22 -1.27 18.24 -13.31
N PHE A 23 -1.62 17.44 -14.32
CA PHE A 23 -2.36 17.93 -15.47
C PHE A 23 -3.88 17.94 -15.18
N PRO A 24 -4.56 19.09 -15.32
CA PRO A 24 -5.97 19.23 -14.91
C PRO A 24 -6.95 18.43 -15.77
N PHE A 25 -6.47 17.89 -16.89
CA PHE A 25 -7.25 17.10 -17.85
C PHE A 25 -6.94 15.59 -17.78
N VAL A 26 -6.07 15.16 -16.86
CA VAL A 26 -5.69 13.76 -16.69
C VAL A 26 -6.40 13.16 -15.48
N ARG A 27 -6.96 11.97 -15.66
CA ARG A 27 -7.45 11.12 -14.57
C ARG A 27 -6.66 9.81 -14.61
N VAL A 28 -5.85 9.57 -13.58
CA VAL A 28 -5.13 8.30 -13.41
C VAL A 28 -6.07 7.34 -12.70
N GLN A 29 -6.29 6.16 -13.29
CA GLN A 29 -7.00 5.06 -12.63
C GLN A 29 -5.95 4.25 -11.87
N GLU A 30 -6.07 4.19 -10.54
CA GLU A 30 -5.20 3.37 -9.71
C GLU A 30 -5.72 1.94 -9.71
N ASP A 31 -5.39 1.20 -10.76
CA ASP A 31 -5.74 -0.21 -10.89
C ASP A 31 -4.81 -1.02 -9.98
N GLY A 32 -5.11 -1.09 -8.68
CA GLY A 32 -4.65 -2.15 -7.75
C GLY A 32 -3.14 -2.35 -7.51
N PHE A 33 -2.26 -1.58 -8.13
CA PHE A 33 -0.79 -1.63 -7.94
C PHE A 33 -0.27 -0.37 -7.23
N GLY A 34 -1.10 0.26 -6.38
CA GLY A 34 -0.70 1.41 -5.58
C GLY A 34 0.21 0.99 -4.43
N GLU A 35 1.34 1.68 -4.27
CA GLU A 35 2.03 1.77 -2.98
C GLU A 35 0.96 1.99 -1.88
N ASP A 36 1.04 1.26 -0.77
CA ASP A 36 0.09 1.42 0.33
C ASP A 36 -0.04 2.91 0.66
N THR A 37 -1.28 3.40 0.65
CA THR A 37 -1.53 4.77 1.08
C THR A 37 -1.08 4.92 2.54
N ASP A 38 -0.61 6.10 2.94
CA ASP A 38 -0.20 6.37 4.34
C ASP A 38 -1.28 5.93 5.35
N LYS A 39 -2.56 6.00 4.95
CA LYS A 39 -3.70 5.48 5.73
C LYS A 39 -3.69 3.97 5.90
N GLN A 40 -3.42 3.20 4.85
CA GLN A 40 -3.27 1.74 4.92
C GLN A 40 -2.08 1.35 5.79
N VAL A 41 -0.96 2.06 5.68
CA VAL A 41 0.22 1.83 6.53
C VAL A 41 -0.13 2.04 8.01
N ILE A 42 -0.81 3.15 8.34
CA ILE A 42 -1.26 3.43 9.71
C ILE A 42 -2.25 2.37 10.22
N GLU A 43 -3.16 1.93 9.38
CA GLU A 43 -4.15 0.89 9.72
C GLU A 43 -3.47 -0.47 9.97
N ASN A 44 -2.52 -0.85 9.13
CA ASN A 44 -1.71 -2.07 9.28
C ASN A 44 -0.90 -2.06 10.59
N ILE A 45 -0.27 -0.93 10.93
CA ILE A 45 0.44 -0.76 12.22
C ILE A 45 -0.52 -0.90 13.40
N LYS A 46 -1.69 -0.27 13.33
CA LYS A 46 -2.71 -0.35 14.38
C LYS A 46 -3.19 -1.79 14.59
N ASN A 47 -3.43 -2.53 13.52
CA ASN A 47 -3.83 -3.93 13.56
C ASN A 47 -2.76 -4.81 14.21
N GLY A 48 -1.48 -4.55 13.93
CA GLY A 48 -0.35 -5.23 14.57
C GLY A 48 -0.27 -5.02 16.09
N LEU A 49 -0.58 -3.81 16.57
CA LEU A 49 -0.61 -3.51 18.00
C LEU A 49 -1.75 -4.22 18.73
N GLU A 50 -2.94 -4.27 18.13
CA GLU A 50 -4.08 -5.03 18.69
C GLU A 50 -3.79 -6.54 18.72
N GLU A 51 -3.11 -7.07 17.71
CA GLU A 51 -2.70 -8.47 17.69
C GLU A 51 -1.71 -8.81 18.82
N MET A 52 -0.73 -7.94 19.08
CA MET A 52 0.19 -8.11 20.22
C MET A 52 -0.55 -8.14 21.55
N LYS A 53 -1.51 -7.24 21.74
CA LYS A 53 -2.35 -7.20 22.96
C LYS A 53 -3.16 -8.49 23.15
N GLN A 54 -3.68 -9.07 22.06
CA GLN A 54 -4.39 -10.36 22.10
C GLN A 54 -3.46 -11.54 22.42
N ILE A 55 -2.18 -11.47 22.00
CA ILE A 55 -1.16 -12.47 22.37
C ILE A 55 -0.82 -12.37 23.85
N GLU A 56 -0.63 -11.16 24.39
CA GLU A 56 -0.39 -10.94 25.82
C GLU A 56 -1.55 -11.46 26.70
N GLN A 57 -2.79 -11.33 26.21
CA GLN A 57 -3.98 -11.84 26.88
C GLN A 57 -4.17 -13.36 26.74
N GLY A 58 -3.32 -14.05 25.96
CA GLY A 58 -3.42 -15.48 25.70
C GLY A 58 -4.57 -15.87 24.76
N ILE A 59 -5.20 -14.90 24.09
CA ILE A 59 -6.30 -15.12 23.15
C ILE A 59 -5.77 -15.61 21.80
N LYS A 60 -4.63 -15.06 21.36
CA LYS A 60 -3.94 -15.46 20.11
C LYS A 60 -2.59 -16.10 20.41
N LYS A 61 -2.17 -17.00 19.52
CA LYS A 61 -0.81 -17.55 19.53
C LYS A 61 0.16 -16.54 18.93
N SER A 62 1.36 -16.47 19.50
CA SER A 62 2.44 -15.70 18.91
C SER A 62 2.89 -16.31 17.59
N ARG A 63 3.46 -15.47 16.72
CA ARG A 63 4.10 -15.87 15.47
C ARG A 63 5.45 -15.19 15.32
N PRO A 64 6.37 -15.74 14.51
CA PRO A 64 7.66 -15.11 14.26
C PRO A 64 7.51 -13.69 13.71
N ALA A 65 8.30 -12.75 14.24
CA ALA A 65 8.28 -11.35 13.82
C ALA A 65 8.59 -11.17 12.32
N ARG A 66 9.38 -12.08 11.73
CA ARG A 66 9.68 -12.06 10.29
C ARG A 66 8.46 -12.37 9.42
N GLU A 67 7.62 -13.30 9.85
CA GLU A 67 6.40 -13.66 9.11
C GLU A 67 5.41 -12.49 9.16
N PHE A 68 5.26 -11.88 10.34
CA PHE A 68 4.45 -10.67 10.52
C PHE A 68 4.89 -9.52 9.60
N LEU A 69 6.19 -9.21 9.55
CA LEU A 69 6.71 -8.11 8.72
C LEU A 69 6.59 -8.34 7.20
N ASN A 70 6.43 -9.59 6.76
CA ASN A 70 6.23 -9.91 5.34
C ASN A 70 4.77 -9.76 4.89
N GLU A 71 3.84 -9.62 5.83
CA GLU A 71 2.40 -9.46 5.58
C GLU A 71 1.93 -8.01 5.70
N LEU A 72 2.77 -7.13 6.24
CA LEU A 72 2.53 -5.69 6.36
C LEU A 72 2.91 -4.96 5.06
#